data_AF-A0A9E3SZF0-F1
#
_entry.id   AF-A0A9E3SZF0-F1
#
_cell.length_a   1.000
_cell.length_b   1.000
_cell.length_c   1.000
_cell.angle_alpha   90.00
_cell.angle_beta   90.00
_cell.angle_gamma   90.00
#
_symmetry.space_group_name_H-M   'P 1'
#
loop_
_entity.id
_entity.type
_entity.pdbx_description
1 polymer ?
#
loop_
_entity_poly.entity_id
_entity_poly.type
_entity_poly.pdbx_seq_one_letter_code
_entity_poly.pdbx_strand_id
1 'polypeptide(L)'
;MAAISSGLFQSRRGRLIRENLTAYLFLAPAGTIIFLFGLFPVMFAFFVSLHRWRRFPGEYRGLDYYVNALGDFAYVLFFWLALGVIIFGLYALWRIWRESRDERRARLLVLPGAAASAGLFALFNWFFILLPLVLDVPQRLRGQQITQELFISEFFASFRFPEVLAANNLMLLVGIAALIVIVVFLRAFKTERTGFYFMMALASVTALAAGILLMQ
;
A
#
# COMPACT_ATOMS: atom_id res chain seq x y z
N MET A 1 41.61 29.15 -17.00
CA MET A 1 40.68 29.29 -15.85
C MET A 1 39.65 28.18 -15.94
N ALA A 2 39.75 27.17 -15.06
CA ALA A 2 38.87 26.00 -15.11
C ALA A 2 37.50 26.35 -14.51
N ALA A 3 36.43 26.12 -15.28
CA ALA A 3 35.06 26.30 -14.82
C ALA A 3 34.74 25.30 -13.71
N ILE A 4 34.45 25.80 -12.51
CA ILE A 4 33.94 24.98 -11.40
C ILE A 4 32.54 24.52 -11.80
N SER A 5 32.43 23.29 -12.30
CA SER A 5 31.14 22.64 -12.49
C SER A 5 30.51 22.45 -11.10
N SER A 6 29.53 23.30 -10.78
CA SER A 6 28.75 23.17 -9.56
C SER A 6 27.78 22.01 -9.76
N GLY A 7 28.23 20.80 -9.44
CA GLY A 7 27.38 19.61 -9.50
C GLY A 7 26.12 19.79 -8.62
N LEU A 8 24.97 19.27 -9.05
CA LEU A 8 23.67 19.37 -8.36
C LEU A 8 23.72 19.01 -6.85
N PHE A 9 24.68 18.18 -6.45
CA PHE A 9 24.90 17.73 -5.06
C PHE A 9 25.82 18.64 -4.22
N GLN A 10 26.40 19.70 -4.79
CA GLN A 10 27.26 20.64 -4.06
C GLN A 10 26.48 21.76 -3.34
N SER A 11 25.18 21.89 -3.60
CA SER A 11 24.31 22.82 -2.89
C SER A 11 24.00 22.33 -1.46
N ARG A 12 23.69 23.24 -0.50
CA ARG A 12 23.26 22.85 0.87
C ARG A 12 22.12 21.83 0.86
N ARG A 13 21.14 22.01 -0.04
CA ARG A 13 20.01 21.08 -0.22
C ARG A 13 20.47 19.73 -0.79
N GLY A 14 21.36 19.74 -1.77
CA GLY A 14 21.92 18.52 -2.36
C GLY A 14 22.70 17.67 -1.36
N ARG A 15 23.46 18.32 -0.46
CA ARG A 15 24.17 17.63 0.63
C ARG A 15 23.20 16.94 1.60
N LEU A 16 22.15 17.62 2.04
CA LEU A 16 21.12 17.05 2.92
C LEU A 16 20.41 15.85 2.29
N ILE A 17 20.09 15.93 0.99
CA ILE A 17 19.47 14.79 0.28
C ILE A 17 20.43 13.60 0.25
N ARG A 18 21.72 13.84 -0.04
CA ARG A 18 22.74 12.78 -0.05
C ARG A 18 22.89 12.14 1.32
N GLU A 19 22.98 12.95 2.39
CA GLU A 19 23.07 12.46 3.77
C GLU A 19 21.86 11.59 4.14
N ASN A 20 20.64 12.04 3.82
CA ASN A 20 19.41 11.28 4.07
C ASN A 20 19.36 9.99 3.26
N LEU A 21 19.73 10.00 1.97
CA LEU A 21 19.77 8.80 1.14
C LEU A 21 20.77 7.78 1.67
N THR A 22 21.96 8.23 2.07
CA THR A 22 22.96 7.36 2.70
C THR A 22 22.40 6.74 3.99
N ALA A 23 21.72 7.54 4.83
CA ALA A 23 21.11 7.04 6.05
C ALA A 23 20.02 5.97 5.76
N TYR A 24 19.12 6.23 4.80
CA TYR A 24 18.10 5.26 4.43
C TYR A 24 18.68 4.01 3.78
N LEU A 25 19.72 4.11 2.95
CA LEU A 25 20.42 2.95 2.39
C LEU A 25 21.12 2.11 3.46
N PHE A 26 21.65 2.75 4.51
CA PHE A 26 22.24 2.04 5.65
C PHE A 26 21.18 1.30 6.48
N LEU A 27 19.98 1.88 6.62
CA LEU A 27 18.85 1.24 7.30
C LEU A 27 18.13 0.18 6.44
N ALA A 28 18.20 0.30 5.12
CA ALA A 28 17.50 -0.57 4.18
C ALA A 28 17.71 -2.08 4.42
N PRO A 29 18.93 -2.61 4.63
CA PRO A 29 19.10 -4.05 4.87
C PRO A 29 18.37 -4.52 6.14
N ALA A 30 18.44 -3.77 7.24
CA ALA A 30 17.73 -4.08 8.47
C ALA A 30 16.19 -3.98 8.26
N GLY A 31 15.74 -2.94 7.57
CA GLY A 31 14.33 -2.78 7.20
C GLY A 31 13.81 -3.93 6.34
N THR A 32 14.61 -4.42 5.40
CA THR A 32 14.28 -5.58 4.56
C THR A 32 14.14 -6.86 5.41
N ILE A 33 15.05 -7.09 6.37
CA ILE A 33 14.95 -8.25 7.27
C ILE A 33 13.69 -8.16 8.13
N ILE A 34 13.42 -6.99 8.73
CA ILE A 34 12.20 -6.76 9.53
C ILE A 34 10.95 -6.96 8.67
N PHE A 35 10.96 -6.51 7.42
CA PHE A 35 9.85 -6.72 6.52
C PHE A 35 9.67 -8.20 6.21
N LEU A 36 10.70 -8.90 5.73
CA LEU A 36 10.61 -10.29 5.27
C LEU A 36 10.26 -11.28 6.40
N PHE A 37 10.78 -11.06 7.61
CA PHE A 37 10.60 -11.97 8.74
C PHE A 37 9.60 -11.48 9.79
N GLY A 38 9.26 -10.19 9.81
CA GLY A 38 8.32 -9.61 10.77
C GLY A 38 6.98 -9.27 10.14
N LEU A 39 6.95 -8.30 9.21
CA LEU A 39 5.69 -7.78 8.66
C LEU A 39 5.07 -8.71 7.61
N PHE A 40 5.88 -9.24 6.69
CA PHE A 40 5.43 -10.10 5.59
C PHE A 40 4.70 -11.35 6.10
N PRO A 41 5.20 -12.12 7.09
CA PRO A 41 4.48 -13.29 7.61
C PRO A 41 3.11 -12.95 8.20
N VAL A 42 2.98 -11.81 8.87
CA VAL A 42 1.69 -11.35 9.42
C VAL A 42 0.71 -11.03 8.31
N MET A 43 1.14 -10.26 7.31
CA MET A 43 0.32 -9.94 6.14
C MET A 43 -0.04 -11.18 5.34
N PHE A 44 0.90 -12.13 5.20
CA PHE A 44 0.66 -13.39 4.51
C PHE A 44 -0.31 -14.29 5.27
N ALA A 45 -0.20 -14.39 6.60
CA ALA A 45 -1.16 -15.12 7.42
C ALA A 45 -2.58 -14.55 7.32
N PHE A 46 -2.69 -13.20 7.30
CA PHE A 46 -3.96 -12.53 7.06
C PHE A 46 -4.50 -12.79 5.64
N PHE A 47 -3.64 -12.80 4.61
CA PHE A 47 -4.06 -13.18 3.27
C PHE A 47 -4.60 -14.62 3.22
N VAL A 48 -3.87 -15.56 3.83
CA VAL A 48 -4.25 -16.98 3.90
C VAL A 48 -5.57 -17.17 4.64
N SER A 49 -5.85 -16.40 5.70
CA SER A 49 -7.10 -16.55 6.46
C SER A 49 -8.35 -16.12 5.69
N LEU A 50 -8.21 -15.27 4.67
CA LEU A 50 -9.30 -14.85 3.78
C LEU A 50 -9.54 -15.81 2.61
N HIS A 51 -8.66 -16.79 2.40
CA HIS A 51 -8.72 -17.72 1.28
C HIS A 51 -8.95 -19.15 1.77
N ARG A 52 -9.59 -19.95 0.93
CA ARG A 52 -9.61 -21.39 1.15
C ARG A 52 -8.21 -21.97 0.93
N TRP A 53 -7.52 -22.28 2.03
CA TRP A 53 -6.18 -22.84 1.97
C TRP A 53 -6.18 -24.37 2.17
N ARG A 54 -5.59 -25.12 1.22
CA ARG A 54 -5.23 -26.53 1.42
C ARG A 54 -3.72 -26.69 1.28
N ARG A 55 -3.25 -26.87 0.04
CA ARG A 55 -1.82 -26.88 -0.30
C ARG A 55 -1.42 -25.65 -1.16
N PHE A 56 -2.40 -25.08 -1.86
CA PHE A 56 -2.28 -23.94 -2.77
C PHE A 56 -3.42 -22.96 -2.49
N PRO A 57 -3.28 -21.69 -2.89
CA PRO A 57 -4.35 -20.70 -2.79
C PRO A 57 -5.59 -21.19 -3.55
N GLY A 58 -6.71 -21.34 -2.85
CA GLY A 58 -8.02 -21.62 -3.43
C GLY A 58 -8.87 -20.34 -3.56
N GLU A 59 -10.18 -20.53 -3.67
CA GLU A 59 -11.15 -19.43 -3.77
C GLU A 59 -11.05 -18.45 -2.59
N TYR A 60 -11.23 -17.16 -2.89
CA TYR A 60 -11.44 -16.13 -1.88
C TYR A 60 -12.78 -16.38 -1.18
N ARG A 61 -12.77 -16.40 0.16
CA ARG A 61 -13.95 -16.62 0.99
C ARG A 61 -14.20 -15.48 1.99
N GLY A 62 -13.37 -14.45 1.96
CA GLY A 62 -13.50 -13.29 2.84
C GLY A 62 -13.59 -13.70 4.31
N LEU A 63 -14.65 -13.24 4.98
CA LEU A 63 -14.85 -13.42 6.41
C LEU A 63 -15.60 -14.71 6.78
N ASP A 64 -15.99 -15.53 5.80
CA ASP A 64 -16.81 -16.73 6.03
C ASP A 64 -16.14 -17.70 7.00
N TYR A 65 -14.82 -17.82 6.99
CA TYR A 65 -14.10 -18.67 7.95
C TYR A 65 -14.25 -18.21 9.39
N TYR A 66 -14.26 -16.89 9.60
CA TYR A 66 -14.44 -16.32 10.92
C TYR A 66 -15.88 -16.47 11.39
N VAL A 67 -16.86 -16.28 10.50
CA VAL A 67 -18.28 -16.53 10.79
C VAL A 67 -18.51 -18.01 11.14
N ASN A 68 -17.96 -18.93 10.36
CA ASN A 68 -18.09 -20.36 10.64
C ASN A 68 -17.44 -20.77 11.98
N ALA A 69 -16.35 -20.10 12.38
CA ALA A 69 -15.63 -20.41 13.62
C ALA A 69 -16.24 -19.75 14.87
N LEU A 70 -16.77 -18.53 14.74
CA LEU A 70 -17.22 -17.69 15.87
C LEU A 70 -18.75 -17.50 15.90
N GLY A 71 -19.47 -18.00 14.89
CA GLY A 71 -20.92 -17.78 14.74
C GLY A 71 -21.27 -16.29 14.63
N ASP A 72 -22.42 -15.92 15.18
CA ASP A 72 -22.94 -14.54 15.17
C ASP A 72 -21.97 -13.51 15.80
N PHE A 73 -21.06 -13.96 16.67
CA PHE A 73 -20.07 -13.09 17.28
C PHE A 73 -19.08 -12.50 16.26
N ALA A 74 -18.79 -13.22 15.17
CA ALA A 74 -17.95 -12.67 14.09
C ALA A 74 -18.60 -11.44 13.46
N TYR A 75 -19.89 -11.50 13.14
CA TYR A 75 -20.60 -10.37 12.54
C TYR A 75 -20.56 -9.14 13.46
N VAL A 76 -20.82 -9.34 14.75
CA VAL A 76 -20.74 -8.27 15.76
C VAL A 76 -19.32 -7.70 15.82
N LEU A 77 -18.29 -8.55 15.87
CA LEU A 77 -16.90 -8.13 15.94
C LEU A 77 -16.48 -7.31 14.71
N PHE A 78 -16.73 -7.81 13.50
CA PHE A 78 -16.36 -7.11 12.26
C PHE A 78 -17.18 -5.84 12.06
N PHE A 79 -18.46 -5.83 12.46
CA PHE A 79 -19.28 -4.63 12.46
C PHE A 79 -18.67 -3.54 13.35
N TRP A 80 -18.32 -3.86 14.60
CA TRP A 80 -17.70 -2.89 15.51
C TRP A 80 -16.29 -2.49 15.07
N LEU A 81 -15.53 -3.40 14.47
CA LEU A 81 -14.22 -3.09 13.88
C LEU A 81 -14.37 -2.10 12.73
N ALA A 82 -15.25 -2.39 11.77
CA ALA A 82 -15.53 -1.52 10.63
C ALA A 82 -16.03 -0.14 11.10
N LEU A 83 -16.98 -0.12 12.03
CA LEU A 83 -17.50 1.12 12.61
C LEU A 83 -16.40 1.91 13.34
N GLY A 84 -15.55 1.25 14.13
CA GLY A 84 -14.42 1.88 14.82
C GLY A 84 -13.42 2.51 13.86
N VAL A 85 -13.09 1.82 12.76
CA VAL A 85 -12.20 2.33 11.71
C VAL A 85 -12.84 3.51 10.96
N ILE A 86 -14.15 3.46 10.67
CA ILE A 86 -14.87 4.59 10.07
C ILE A 86 -14.90 5.79 11.02
N ILE A 87 -15.22 5.59 12.30
CA ILE A 87 -15.22 6.64 13.32
C ILE A 87 -13.84 7.27 13.43
N PHE A 88 -12.77 6.46 13.42
CA PHE A 88 -11.40 6.96 13.40
C PHE A 88 -11.12 7.82 12.15
N GLY A 89 -11.54 7.36 10.98
CA GLY A 89 -11.42 8.11 9.72
C GLY A 89 -12.16 9.45 9.76
N LEU A 90 -13.39 9.46 10.25
CA LEU A 90 -14.19 10.67 10.44
C LEU A 90 -13.59 11.62 11.49
N TYR A 91 -13.10 11.07 12.60
CA TYR A 91 -12.42 11.83 13.64
C TYR A 91 -11.14 12.49 13.10
N ALA A 92 -10.33 11.75 12.36
CA ALA A 92 -9.12 12.27 11.73
C ALA A 92 -9.44 13.38 10.72
N LEU A 93 -10.46 13.22 9.88
CA LEU A 93 -10.94 14.29 9.01
C LEU A 93 -11.39 15.50 9.82
N TRP A 94 -12.28 15.31 10.80
CA TRP A 94 -12.78 16.39 11.64
C TRP A 94 -11.66 17.14 12.35
N ARG A 95 -10.62 16.42 12.79
CA ARG A 95 -9.41 17.01 13.38
C ARG A 95 -8.67 17.89 12.37
N ILE A 96 -8.52 17.45 11.10
CA ILE A 96 -7.97 18.31 10.03
C ILE A 96 -8.82 19.58 9.91
N TRP A 97 -10.14 19.46 9.85
CA TRP A 97 -11.06 20.60 9.72
C TRP A 97 -10.98 21.58 10.90
N ARG A 98 -10.82 21.08 12.12
CA ARG A 98 -10.74 21.88 13.35
C ARG A 98 -9.39 22.58 13.51
N GLU A 99 -8.29 21.88 13.25
CA GLU A 99 -6.93 22.42 13.38
C GLU A 99 -6.57 23.35 12.20
N SER A 100 -7.15 23.14 11.02
CA SER A 100 -6.99 24.01 9.84
C SER A 100 -7.98 25.19 9.79
N ARG A 101 -8.52 25.62 10.94
CA ARG A 101 -9.40 26.80 10.97
C ARG A 101 -8.69 28.07 10.50
N ASP A 102 -7.43 28.23 10.91
CA ASP A 102 -6.62 29.42 10.57
C ASP A 102 -5.88 29.28 9.23
N GLU A 103 -5.69 28.05 8.74
CA GLU A 103 -4.97 27.75 7.50
C GLU A 103 -5.87 27.02 6.49
N ARG A 104 -6.77 27.75 5.82
CA ARG A 104 -7.72 27.17 4.84
C ARG A 104 -7.04 26.34 3.75
N ARG A 105 -5.78 26.63 3.41
CA ARG A 105 -4.96 25.88 2.43
C ARG A 105 -4.60 24.46 2.91
N ALA A 106 -4.50 24.23 4.23
CA ALA A 106 -4.22 22.91 4.78
C ALA A 106 -5.32 21.89 4.46
N ARG A 107 -6.57 22.33 4.25
CA ARG A 107 -7.68 21.46 3.85
C ARG A 107 -7.50 20.88 2.45
N LEU A 108 -6.80 21.59 1.57
CA LEU A 108 -6.53 21.11 0.21
C LEU A 108 -5.56 19.93 0.21
N LEU A 109 -4.82 19.69 1.31
CA LEU A 109 -3.95 18.51 1.47
C LEU A 109 -4.74 17.21 1.64
N VAL A 110 -6.06 17.26 1.79
CA VAL A 110 -6.91 16.06 1.72
C VAL A 110 -6.86 15.44 0.32
N LEU A 111 -6.74 16.24 -0.74
CA LEU A 111 -6.67 15.74 -2.12
C LEU A 111 -5.45 14.86 -2.41
N PRO A 112 -4.19 15.29 -2.12
CA PRO A 112 -3.04 14.40 -2.27
C PRO A 112 -3.08 13.23 -1.29
N GLY A 113 -3.69 13.38 -0.10
CA GLY A 113 -3.92 12.24 0.82
C GLY A 113 -4.87 11.20 0.24
N ALA A 114 -5.96 11.63 -0.41
CA ALA A 114 -6.90 10.75 -1.11
C ALA A 114 -6.26 10.10 -2.34
N ALA A 115 -5.49 10.86 -3.11
CA ALA A 115 -4.75 10.32 -4.26
C ALA A 115 -3.72 9.27 -3.81
N ALA A 116 -2.99 9.53 -2.73
CA ALA A 116 -2.08 8.56 -2.12
C ALA A 116 -2.82 7.30 -1.65
N SER A 117 -4.00 7.44 -1.04
CA SER A 117 -4.85 6.31 -0.64
C SER A 117 -5.30 5.49 -1.84
N ALA A 118 -5.75 6.13 -2.93
CA ALA A 118 -6.12 5.44 -4.16
C ALA A 118 -4.93 4.65 -4.76
N GLY A 119 -3.73 5.25 -4.77
CA GLY A 119 -2.50 4.57 -5.18
C GLY A 119 -2.18 3.36 -4.30
N LEU A 120 -2.39 3.49 -2.99
CA LEU A 120 -2.22 2.38 -2.04
C LEU A 120 -3.19 1.24 -2.35
N PHE A 121 -4.50 1.52 -2.48
CA PHE A 121 -5.49 0.49 -2.81
C PHE A 121 -5.21 -0.18 -4.16
N ALA A 122 -4.77 0.57 -5.17
CA ALA A 122 -4.42 -0.01 -6.46
C ALA A 122 -3.20 -0.94 -6.38
N LEU A 123 -2.19 -0.58 -5.58
CA LEU A 123 -1.04 -1.44 -5.28
C LEU A 123 -1.45 -2.73 -4.58
N PHE A 124 -2.29 -2.62 -3.53
CA PHE A 124 -2.81 -3.78 -2.81
C PHE A 124 -3.62 -4.68 -3.74
N ASN A 125 -4.50 -4.11 -4.57
CA ASN A 125 -5.29 -4.87 -5.53
C ASN A 125 -4.40 -5.66 -6.51
N TRP A 126 -3.41 -5.01 -7.13
CA TRP A 126 -2.46 -5.70 -8.01
C TRP A 126 -1.69 -6.81 -7.29
N PHE A 127 -1.21 -6.54 -6.08
CA PHE A 127 -0.48 -7.52 -5.28
C PHE A 127 -1.35 -8.74 -4.94
N PHE A 128 -2.60 -8.53 -4.52
CA PHE A 128 -3.54 -9.60 -4.15
C PHE A 128 -3.99 -10.44 -5.36
N ILE A 129 -4.01 -9.87 -6.57
CA ILE A 129 -4.27 -10.61 -7.81
C ILE A 129 -3.03 -11.43 -8.23
N LEU A 130 -1.83 -10.85 -8.12
CA LEU A 130 -0.58 -11.50 -8.50
C LEU A 130 -0.21 -12.66 -7.56
N LEU A 131 -0.35 -12.45 -6.25
CA LEU A 131 0.11 -13.38 -5.22
C LEU A 131 -0.41 -14.82 -5.41
N PRO A 132 -1.72 -15.09 -5.58
CA PRO A 132 -2.21 -16.46 -5.75
C PRO A 132 -1.65 -17.10 -7.03
N LEU A 133 -1.52 -16.34 -8.12
CA LEU A 133 -0.99 -16.85 -9.40
C LEU A 133 0.48 -17.25 -9.29
N VAL A 134 1.28 -16.50 -8.53
CA VAL A 134 2.68 -16.83 -8.24
C VAL A 134 2.77 -18.06 -7.34
N LEU A 135 1.93 -18.16 -6.31
CA LEU A 135 1.93 -19.29 -5.40
C LEU A 135 1.39 -20.58 -6.05
N ASP A 136 0.65 -20.46 -7.15
CA ASP A 136 0.13 -21.57 -7.93
C ASP A 136 1.13 -22.12 -8.97
N VAL A 137 2.32 -21.53 -9.11
CA VAL A 137 3.38 -22.04 -10.01
C VAL A 137 3.61 -23.56 -9.87
N PRO A 138 3.71 -24.15 -8.66
CA PRO A 138 3.93 -25.59 -8.54
C PRO A 138 2.76 -26.45 -9.05
N GLN A 139 1.55 -25.90 -9.20
CA GLN A 139 0.45 -26.58 -9.90
C GLN A 139 0.65 -26.63 -11.40
N ARG A 140 1.09 -25.53 -12.01
CA ARG A 140 1.35 -25.47 -13.46
C ARG A 140 2.50 -26.37 -13.91
N LEU A 141 3.43 -26.66 -13.00
CA LEU A 141 4.55 -27.57 -13.23
C LEU A 141 4.19 -29.07 -13.10
N ARG A 142 2.95 -29.42 -12.68
CA ARG A 142 2.56 -30.82 -12.53
C ARG A 142 2.59 -31.55 -13.87
N GLY A 143 3.15 -32.75 -13.87
CA GLY A 143 3.29 -33.58 -15.08
C GLY A 143 4.44 -33.15 -16.00
N GLN A 144 5.22 -32.14 -15.62
CA GLN A 144 6.42 -31.70 -16.34
C GLN A 144 7.69 -32.12 -15.58
N GLN A 145 8.82 -32.16 -16.28
CA GLN A 145 10.12 -32.33 -15.61
C GLN A 145 10.44 -31.03 -14.87
N ILE A 146 10.43 -31.08 -13.53
CA ILE A 146 10.62 -29.90 -12.68
C ILE A 146 12.10 -29.50 -12.71
N THR A 147 12.42 -28.47 -13.50
CA THR A 147 13.74 -27.83 -13.53
C THR A 147 13.67 -26.44 -12.91
N GLN A 148 14.81 -25.93 -12.44
CA GLN A 148 14.90 -24.57 -11.91
C GLN A 148 14.53 -23.53 -12.97
N GLU A 149 14.98 -23.73 -14.22
CA GLU A 149 14.69 -22.84 -15.33
C GLU A 149 13.19 -22.74 -15.61
N LEU A 150 12.50 -23.88 -15.62
CA LEU A 150 11.06 -23.95 -15.81
C LEU A 150 10.30 -23.29 -14.65
N PHE A 151 10.76 -23.45 -13.41
CA PHE A 151 10.16 -22.76 -12.27
C PHE A 151 10.29 -21.23 -12.39
N ILE A 152 11.48 -20.73 -12.73
CA ILE A 152 11.74 -19.30 -12.87
C ILE A 152 10.92 -18.71 -14.03
N SER A 153 10.83 -19.42 -15.16
CA SER A 153 10.04 -18.96 -16.30
C SER A 153 8.55 -18.86 -15.95
N GLU A 154 7.98 -19.87 -15.28
CA GLU A 154 6.59 -19.86 -14.80
C GLU A 154 6.32 -18.80 -13.74
N PHE A 155 7.28 -18.56 -12.85
CA PHE A 155 7.21 -17.47 -11.86
C PHE A 155 7.03 -16.12 -12.56
N PHE A 156 7.91 -15.79 -13.52
CA PHE A 156 7.80 -14.53 -14.26
C PHE A 156 6.62 -14.50 -15.23
N ALA A 157 6.17 -15.66 -15.74
CA ALA A 157 4.95 -15.76 -16.54
C ALA A 157 3.71 -15.31 -15.76
N SER A 158 3.69 -15.52 -14.43
CA SER A 158 2.61 -15.06 -13.53
C SER A 158 2.34 -13.55 -13.64
N PHE A 159 3.37 -12.74 -13.91
CA PHE A 159 3.25 -11.29 -14.07
C PHE A 159 2.61 -10.87 -15.40
N ARG A 160 2.50 -11.79 -16.35
CA ARG A 160 1.99 -11.54 -17.71
C ARG A 160 0.56 -12.02 -17.92
N PHE A 161 -0.08 -12.58 -16.89
CA PHE A 161 -1.50 -12.94 -16.97
C PHE A 161 -2.35 -11.69 -17.24
N PRO A 162 -3.41 -11.77 -18.06
CA PRO A 162 -4.21 -10.59 -18.44
C PRO A 162 -4.78 -9.83 -17.23
N GLU A 163 -5.22 -10.54 -16.20
CA GLU A 163 -5.75 -9.98 -14.95
C GLU A 163 -4.69 -9.20 -14.18
N VAL A 164 -3.47 -9.74 -14.10
CA VAL A 164 -2.32 -9.10 -13.46
C VAL A 164 -1.88 -7.87 -14.24
N LEU A 165 -1.81 -7.97 -15.56
CA LEU A 165 -1.45 -6.85 -16.44
C LEU A 165 -2.48 -5.71 -16.34
N ALA A 166 -3.77 -6.03 -16.34
CA ALA A 166 -4.83 -5.05 -16.16
C ALA A 166 -4.70 -4.33 -14.80
N ALA A 167 -4.52 -5.09 -13.71
CA ALA A 167 -4.33 -4.53 -12.38
C ALA A 167 -3.03 -3.72 -12.26
N ASN A 168 -1.95 -4.17 -12.91
CA ASN A 168 -0.66 -3.48 -12.96
C ASN A 168 -0.78 -2.13 -13.68
N ASN A 169 -1.46 -2.10 -14.82
CA ASN A 169 -1.66 -0.88 -15.59
C ASN A 169 -2.48 0.15 -14.80
N LEU A 170 -3.53 -0.30 -14.12
CA LEU A 170 -4.32 0.55 -13.23
C LEU A 170 -3.46 1.06 -12.06
N MET A 171 -2.71 0.18 -11.40
CA MET A 171 -1.79 0.56 -10.31
C MET A 171 -0.77 1.59 -10.76
N LEU A 172 -0.15 1.42 -11.93
CA LEU A 172 0.83 2.36 -12.45
C LEU A 172 0.19 3.70 -12.83
N LEU A 173 -0.96 3.70 -13.51
CA LEU A 173 -1.67 4.93 -13.85
C LEU A 173 -2.09 5.72 -12.62
N VAL A 174 -2.75 5.05 -11.67
CA VAL A 174 -3.20 5.66 -10.41
C VAL A 174 -2.00 6.10 -9.57
N GLY A 175 -0.95 5.28 -9.49
CA GLY A 175 0.27 5.59 -8.76
C GLY A 175 1.01 6.81 -9.32
N ILE A 176 1.17 6.89 -10.65
CA ILE A 176 1.79 8.05 -11.32
C ILE A 176 0.92 9.29 -11.11
N ALA A 177 -0.40 9.19 -11.33
CA ALA A 177 -1.32 10.30 -11.10
C ALA A 177 -1.27 10.78 -9.63
N ALA A 178 -1.26 9.86 -8.67
CA ALA A 178 -1.12 10.16 -7.26
C ALA A 178 0.21 10.87 -6.96
N LEU A 179 1.34 10.37 -7.47
CA LEU A 179 2.64 11.02 -7.31
C LEU A 179 2.66 12.43 -7.88
N ILE A 180 2.06 12.65 -9.06
CA ILE A 180 1.94 13.99 -9.65
C ILE A 180 1.13 14.90 -8.73
N VAL A 181 -0.05 14.46 -8.28
CA VAL A 181 -0.91 15.24 -7.37
C VAL A 181 -0.17 15.55 -6.07
N ILE A 182 0.50 14.57 -5.46
CA ILE A 182 1.28 14.76 -4.23
C ILE A 182 2.39 15.79 -4.45
N VAL A 183 3.21 15.65 -5.48
CA VAL A 183 4.32 16.57 -5.74
C VAL A 183 3.82 17.98 -6.04
N VAL A 184 2.78 18.12 -6.86
CA VAL A 184 2.18 19.43 -7.20
C VAL A 184 1.63 20.10 -5.95
N PHE A 185 0.85 19.40 -5.14
CA PHE A 185 0.22 19.98 -3.95
C PHE A 185 1.23 20.28 -2.85
N LEU A 186 2.22 19.41 -2.61
CA LEU A 186 3.25 19.67 -1.60
C LEU A 186 4.20 20.82 -2.00
N ARG A 187 4.37 21.07 -3.30
CA ARG A 187 5.13 22.23 -3.79
C ARG A 187 4.31 23.52 -3.78
N ALA A 188 3.04 23.46 -4.18
CA ALA A 188 2.17 24.63 -4.30
C ALA A 188 1.62 25.10 -2.94
N PHE A 189 1.31 24.17 -2.03
CA PHE A 189 0.65 24.45 -0.76
C PHE A 189 1.56 24.07 0.40
N LYS A 190 2.52 24.96 0.70
CA LYS A 190 3.36 24.86 1.90
C LYS A 190 2.65 25.45 3.10
N THR A 191 2.63 24.66 4.16
CA THR A 191 2.02 24.95 5.46
C THR A 191 3.04 24.59 6.55
N GLU A 192 2.97 25.20 7.74
CA GLU A 192 3.90 24.90 8.84
C GLU A 192 3.91 23.39 9.19
N ARG A 193 2.75 22.73 9.08
CA ARG A 193 2.56 21.31 9.40
C ARG A 193 2.13 20.47 8.20
N THR A 194 2.66 20.76 7.00
CA THR A 194 2.28 20.07 5.75
C THR A 194 2.32 18.54 5.86
N GLY A 195 3.40 17.98 6.43
CA GLY A 195 3.56 16.54 6.58
C GLY A 195 2.51 15.91 7.49
N PHE A 196 2.15 16.59 8.59
CA PHE A 196 1.12 16.13 9.51
C PHE A 196 -0.26 16.08 8.85
N TYR A 197 -0.67 17.14 8.16
CA TYR A 197 -1.97 17.18 7.47
C TYR A 197 -2.04 16.16 6.33
N PHE A 198 -0.96 15.97 5.56
CA PHE A 198 -0.90 14.96 4.51
C PHE A 198 -1.03 13.53 5.08
N MET A 199 -0.26 13.18 6.11
CA MET A 199 -0.31 11.86 6.72
C MET A 199 -1.67 11.59 7.37
N MET A 200 -2.25 12.58 8.03
CA MET A 200 -3.58 12.46 8.63
C MET A 200 -4.67 12.32 7.56
N ALA A 201 -4.56 13.04 6.44
CA ALA A 201 -5.46 12.88 5.30
C ALA A 201 -5.38 11.47 4.71
N LEU A 202 -4.18 10.99 4.40
CA LEU A 202 -3.95 9.63 3.91
C LEU A 202 -4.54 8.59 4.88
N ALA A 203 -4.25 8.70 6.18
CA ALA A 203 -4.76 7.78 7.19
C ALA A 203 -6.29 7.81 7.25
N SER A 204 -6.89 9.00 7.20
CA SER A 204 -8.34 9.17 7.28
C SER A 204 -9.07 8.57 6.07
N VAL A 205 -8.61 8.86 4.85
CA VAL A 205 -9.23 8.35 3.62
C VAL A 205 -9.06 6.84 3.52
N THR A 206 -7.88 6.33 3.88
CA THR A 206 -7.61 4.89 3.89
C THR A 206 -8.48 4.17 4.90
N ALA A 207 -8.63 4.72 6.12
CA ALA A 207 -9.50 4.16 7.14
C ALA A 207 -10.97 4.14 6.68
N LEU A 208 -11.49 5.24 6.13
CA LEU A 208 -12.86 5.28 5.63
C LEU A 208 -13.10 4.24 4.52
N ALA A 209 -12.21 4.17 3.54
CA ALA A 209 -12.32 3.19 2.46
C ALA A 209 -12.23 1.75 2.97
N ALA A 210 -11.27 1.45 3.85
CA ALA A 210 -11.12 0.11 4.44
C ALA A 210 -12.33 -0.26 5.30
N GLY A 211 -12.87 0.68 6.08
CA GLY A 211 -14.06 0.47 6.90
C GLY A 211 -15.32 0.19 6.06
N ILE A 212 -15.49 0.88 4.94
CA ILE A 212 -16.59 0.60 4.00
C ILE A 212 -16.42 -0.78 3.36
N LEU A 213 -15.21 -1.15 2.95
CA LEU A 213 -14.92 -2.48 2.40
C LEU A 213 -15.17 -3.60 3.39
N LEU A 214 -14.93 -3.37 4.69
CA LEU A 214 -15.21 -4.35 5.75
C LEU A 214 -16.71 -4.54 6.03
N MET A 215 -17.57 -3.63 5.57
CA MET A 215 -19.03 -3.73 5.72
C MET A 215 -19.71 -4.49 4.56
N GLN A 216 -18.98 -4.78 3.49
CA GLN A 216 -19.45 -5.54 2.34
C GLN A 216 -19.26 -7.04 2.57
#